data_AF-A0A5N3QYX2-F1
#
_entry.id   AF-A0A5N3QYX2-F1
#
_cell.length_a   1.000
_cell.length_b   1.000
_cell.length_c   1.000
_cell.angle_alpha   90.00
_cell.angle_beta   90.00
_cell.angle_gamma   90.00
#
_symmetry.space_group_name_H-M   'P 1'
#
loop_
_entity.id
_entity.type
_entity.pdbx_description
1 polymer ?
#
loop_
_entity_poly.entity_id
_entity_poly.type
_entity_poly.pdbx_seq_one_letter_code
_entity_poly.pdbx_strand_id
1 'polypeptide(L)'
;MKLNKRMALFCLVLPLLTACDSEFIANVKGVAGKEEYLEYIDEAKNRPLWLRTVPMQWDFHPDLNDLKLKEGRLPDKVYRCLSKAKTNLQKKSNKMNIYYLTYDDQVYIQLIVDKREIITKASLVKGTKIVSNMFHVPCSININEFLVK
;
A
#
# COMPACT_ATOMS: atom_id res chain seq x y z
N MET A 1 27.81 -40.08 31.03
CA MET A 1 27.05 -39.66 29.82
C MET A 1 27.73 -38.45 29.20
N LYS A 2 28.42 -38.62 28.06
CA LYS A 2 29.05 -37.52 27.33
C LYS A 2 28.00 -36.93 26.38
N LEU A 3 27.46 -35.76 26.72
CA LEU A 3 26.60 -34.99 25.80
C LEU A 3 27.43 -34.61 24.56
N ASN A 4 26.94 -35.01 23.40
CA ASN A 4 27.64 -34.90 22.13
C ASN A 4 27.69 -33.41 21.72
N LYS A 5 28.88 -32.81 21.71
CA LYS A 5 29.13 -31.38 21.39
C LYS A 5 28.63 -30.93 20.00
N ARG A 6 28.22 -31.87 19.13
CA ARG A 6 27.67 -31.59 17.79
C ARG A 6 26.23 -31.07 17.79
N MET A 7 25.44 -31.31 18.84
CA MET A 7 24.06 -30.78 18.92
C MET A 7 24.01 -29.30 19.33
N ALA A 8 25.02 -28.78 20.01
CA ALA A 8 25.04 -27.37 20.43
C ALA A 8 25.28 -26.40 19.26
N LEU A 9 25.92 -26.86 18.18
CA LEU A 9 26.22 -26.02 17.03
C LEU A 9 25.00 -25.76 16.13
N PHE A 10 24.01 -26.67 16.11
CA PHE A 10 22.80 -26.51 15.31
C PHE A 10 21.83 -25.45 15.87
N CYS A 11 21.83 -25.23 17.19
CA CYS A 11 20.97 -24.22 17.81
C CYS A 11 21.47 -22.78 17.62
N LEU A 12 22.74 -22.58 17.23
CA LEU A 12 23.32 -21.25 17.01
C LEU A 12 23.09 -20.71 15.59
N VAL A 13 22.65 -21.55 14.65
CA VAL A 13 22.41 -21.14 13.24
C VAL A 13 20.91 -20.93 12.95
N LEU A 14 20.02 -21.47 13.79
CA LEU A 14 18.57 -21.25 13.65
C LEU A 14 18.11 -19.78 13.71
N PRO A 15 18.69 -18.87 14.53
CA PRO A 15 18.18 -17.50 14.63
C PRO A 15 18.50 -16.64 13.40
N LEU A 16 19.42 -17.08 12.53
CA LEU A 16 19.82 -16.34 11.32
C LEU A 16 18.98 -16.71 10.09
N LEU A 17 18.26 -17.84 10.11
CA LEU A 17 17.38 -18.26 9.02
C LEU A 17 15.93 -17.73 9.17
N THR A 18 15.50 -17.39 10.39
CA THR A 18 14.14 -16.89 10.65
C THR A 18 13.93 -15.43 10.23
N ALA A 19 15.00 -14.68 9.93
CA ALA A 19 14.92 -13.30 9.45
C ALA A 19 14.61 -13.18 7.94
N CYS A 20 14.87 -14.22 7.14
CA CYS A 20 14.48 -14.27 5.71
C CYS A 20 13.07 -14.81 5.48
N ASP A 21 12.46 -15.44 6.49
CA ASP A 21 11.15 -16.09 6.37
C ASP A 21 9.98 -15.14 6.61
N SER A 22 10.19 -13.97 7.22
CA SER A 22 9.10 -13.03 7.52
C SER A 22 8.45 -12.47 6.25
N GLU A 23 9.24 -12.04 5.27
CA GLU A 23 8.76 -11.56 3.97
C GLU A 23 8.10 -12.67 3.14
N PHE A 24 8.70 -13.86 3.12
CA PHE A 24 8.13 -15.00 2.39
C PHE A 24 6.78 -15.43 3.01
N ILE A 25 6.71 -15.56 4.34
CA ILE A 25 5.47 -15.89 5.06
C ILE A 25 4.43 -14.76 4.91
N ALA A 26 4.84 -13.50 4.92
CA ALA A 26 3.95 -12.35 4.70
C ALA A 26 3.36 -12.34 3.29
N ASN A 27 4.16 -12.72 2.27
CA ASN A 27 3.71 -12.88 0.90
C ASN A 27 2.69 -14.02 0.78
N VAL A 28 2.97 -15.18 1.38
CA VAL A 28 2.06 -16.34 1.38
C VAL A 28 0.74 -16.04 2.12
N LYS A 29 0.78 -15.26 3.20
CA LYS A 29 -0.41 -14.84 3.98
C LYS A 29 -1.14 -13.62 3.40
N GLY A 30 -0.66 -13.03 2.30
CA GLY A 30 -1.27 -11.85 1.68
C GLY A 30 -1.20 -10.58 2.54
N VAL A 31 -0.17 -10.46 3.40
CA VAL A 31 0.06 -9.29 4.28
C VAL A 31 1.35 -8.54 3.96
N ALA A 32 2.09 -8.95 2.93
CA ALA A 32 3.27 -8.22 2.47
C ALA A 32 2.98 -6.73 2.23
N GLY A 33 3.87 -5.87 2.74
CA GLY A 33 3.79 -4.42 2.70
C GLY A 33 2.61 -3.80 3.45
N LYS A 34 1.91 -4.53 4.33
CA LYS A 34 0.79 -4.00 5.10
C LYS A 34 1.23 -3.00 6.17
N GLU A 35 2.32 -3.29 6.87
CA GLU A 35 2.86 -2.39 7.90
C GLU A 35 3.32 -1.08 7.29
N GLU A 36 4.13 -1.13 6.22
CA GLU A 36 4.57 0.07 5.49
C GLU A 36 3.39 0.86 4.91
N TYR A 37 2.35 0.17 4.43
CA TYR A 37 1.12 0.84 3.95
C TYR A 37 0.43 1.60 5.09
N LEU A 38 0.30 0.99 6.28
CA LEU A 38 -0.35 1.64 7.42
C LEU A 38 0.48 2.80 7.96
N GLU A 39 1.80 2.63 8.06
CA GLU A 39 2.74 3.68 8.44
C GLU A 39 2.60 4.89 7.51
N TYR A 40 2.61 4.67 6.20
CA TYR A 40 2.44 5.75 5.23
C TYR A 40 1.08 6.46 5.36
N ILE A 41 -0.01 5.74 5.61
CA ILE A 41 -1.34 6.33 5.84
C ILE A 41 -1.38 7.16 7.13
N ASP A 42 -0.73 6.69 8.20
CA ASP A 42 -0.64 7.42 9.47
C ASP A 42 0.14 8.73 9.32
N GLU A 43 1.25 8.70 8.57
CA GLU A 43 2.01 9.91 8.23
C GLU A 43 1.21 10.86 7.33
N ALA A 44 0.48 10.31 6.36
CA ALA A 44 -0.32 11.07 5.41
C ALA A 44 -1.46 11.85 6.08
N LYS A 45 -1.98 11.38 7.22
CA LYS A 45 -3.15 11.96 7.92
C LYS A 45 -3.05 13.48 8.11
N ASN A 46 -1.87 13.97 8.50
CA ASN A 46 -1.67 15.37 8.87
C ASN A 46 -0.94 16.17 7.78
N ARG A 47 -0.80 15.62 6.57
CA ARG A 47 -0.07 16.24 5.46
C ARG A 47 -1.02 16.72 4.36
N PRO A 48 -0.65 17.77 3.61
CA PRO A 48 -1.23 18.01 2.30
C PRO A 48 -0.93 16.82 1.39
N LEU A 49 -1.95 16.37 0.68
CA LEU A 49 -1.91 15.22 -0.21
C LEU A 49 -2.36 15.65 -1.60
N TRP A 50 -1.87 14.90 -2.58
CA TRP A 50 -2.17 15.07 -3.99
C TRP A 50 -2.68 13.77 -4.58
N LEU A 51 -3.73 13.88 -5.38
CA LEU A 51 -4.25 12.78 -6.19
C LEU A 51 -3.79 12.96 -7.64
N ARG A 52 -3.24 11.90 -8.24
CA ARG A 52 -2.74 11.86 -9.62
C ARG A 52 -3.32 10.66 -10.37
N THR A 53 -3.29 10.69 -11.70
CA THR A 53 -3.65 9.53 -12.55
C THR A 53 -2.47 8.62 -12.84
N VAL A 54 -1.23 9.13 -12.73
CA VAL A 54 0.03 8.42 -12.95
C VAL A 54 1.07 8.92 -11.94
N PRO A 55 1.93 8.05 -11.36
CA PRO A 55 3.05 8.46 -10.51
C PRO A 55 4.14 9.18 -11.30
N MET A 56 4.75 10.22 -10.72
CA MET A 56 5.76 11.05 -11.41
C MET A 56 6.98 10.27 -11.90
N GLN A 57 7.29 9.12 -11.27
CA GLN A 57 8.47 8.32 -11.64
C GLN A 57 8.23 7.38 -12.82
N TRP A 58 7.04 7.34 -13.41
CA TRP A 58 6.72 6.43 -14.51
C TRP A 58 6.85 7.16 -15.85
N ASP A 59 7.63 6.58 -16.77
CA ASP A 59 8.00 7.20 -18.05
C ASP A 59 6.82 7.41 -19.02
N PHE A 60 5.64 6.83 -18.73
CA PHE A 60 4.46 6.85 -19.60
C PHE A 60 3.51 8.03 -19.31
N HIS A 61 3.99 9.12 -18.71
CA HIS A 61 3.19 10.32 -18.47
C HIS A 61 2.78 10.97 -19.81
N PRO A 62 1.51 10.87 -20.24
CA PRO A 62 1.10 11.42 -21.54
C PRO A 62 0.98 12.96 -21.50
N ASP A 63 1.14 13.57 -20.32
CA ASP A 63 1.16 15.01 -20.12
C ASP A 63 2.42 15.42 -19.37
N LEU A 64 3.28 16.20 -20.04
CA LEU A 64 4.49 16.83 -19.50
C LEU A 64 4.23 17.89 -18.40
N ASN A 65 2.97 18.09 -18.01
CA ASN A 65 2.55 19.03 -16.96
C ASN A 65 1.67 18.32 -15.93
N ASP A 66 2.28 17.55 -15.03
CA ASP A 66 2.03 17.66 -13.59
C ASP A 66 0.56 17.71 -13.11
N LEU A 67 -0.36 16.93 -13.71
CA LEU A 67 -1.79 16.97 -13.38
C LEU A 67 -2.09 16.33 -12.02
N LYS A 68 -1.84 17.09 -10.97
CA LYS A 68 -2.50 16.92 -9.68
C LYS A 68 -3.99 17.17 -9.89
N LEU A 69 -4.76 16.10 -9.90
CA LEU A 69 -6.22 16.16 -10.08
C LEU A 69 -6.90 16.87 -8.92
N LYS A 70 -6.39 16.65 -7.72
CA LYS A 70 -6.95 17.20 -6.49
C LYS A 70 -5.86 17.33 -5.44
N GLU A 71 -5.93 18.40 -4.68
CA GLU A 71 -5.09 18.63 -3.50
C GLU A 71 -5.97 18.84 -2.26
N GLY A 72 -5.48 18.41 -1.11
CA GLY A 72 -6.15 18.62 0.17
C GLY A 72 -5.61 17.72 1.27
N ARG A 73 -6.33 17.63 2.37
CA ARG A 73 -6.05 16.73 3.50
C ARG A 73 -6.98 15.55 3.49
N LEU A 74 -6.56 14.48 4.15
CA LEU A 74 -7.35 13.27 4.33
C LEU A 74 -8.40 13.49 5.45
N PRO A 75 -9.70 13.45 5.17
CA PRO A 75 -10.71 13.51 6.22
C PRO A 75 -10.56 12.33 7.19
N ASP A 76 -10.83 12.55 8.47
CA ASP A 76 -10.74 11.53 9.52
C ASP A 76 -11.56 10.26 9.23
N LYS A 77 -12.70 10.41 8.52
CA LYS A 77 -13.52 9.27 8.07
C LYS A 77 -12.79 8.43 7.02
N VAL A 78 -12.11 9.08 6.08
CA VAL A 78 -11.38 8.46 4.98
C VAL A 78 -10.13 7.77 5.53
N TYR A 79 -9.36 8.48 6.35
CA TYR A 79 -8.21 7.93 7.09
C TYR A 79 -8.58 6.62 7.81
N ARG A 80 -9.59 6.67 8.70
CA ARG A 80 -10.03 5.49 9.46
C ARG A 80 -10.45 4.31 8.58
N CYS A 81 -10.90 4.57 7.36
CA CYS A 81 -11.25 3.50 6.44
C CYS A 81 -10.03 2.89 5.76
N LEU A 82 -9.09 3.71 5.29
CA LEU A 82 -7.85 3.22 4.67
C LEU A 82 -7.01 2.41 5.67
N SER A 83 -6.94 2.82 6.93
CA SER A 83 -6.26 2.07 7.99
C SER A 83 -6.94 0.73 8.32
N LYS A 84 -8.20 0.52 7.91
CA LYS A 84 -8.96 -0.72 8.06
C LYS A 84 -8.97 -1.60 6.82
N ALA A 85 -8.17 -1.26 5.80
CA ALA A 85 -8.07 -2.05 4.58
C ALA A 85 -7.62 -3.50 4.91
N LYS A 86 -8.30 -4.48 4.29
CA LYS A 86 -8.09 -5.91 4.57
C LYS A 86 -7.41 -6.57 3.39
N THR A 87 -6.68 -7.66 3.62
CA THR A 87 -6.12 -8.48 2.52
C THR A 87 -7.20 -8.83 1.49
N ASN A 88 -6.95 -8.50 0.23
CA ASN A 88 -7.87 -8.84 -0.84
C ASN A 88 -7.68 -10.31 -1.25
N LEU A 89 -8.68 -11.15 -0.98
CA LEU A 89 -8.68 -12.57 -1.36
C LEU A 89 -9.08 -12.80 -2.82
N GLN A 90 -9.51 -11.75 -3.57
CA GLN A 90 -10.02 -11.89 -4.93
C GLN A 90 -9.14 -11.18 -5.98
N LYS A 91 -8.62 -11.96 -6.93
CA LYS A 91 -7.73 -11.50 -8.02
C LYS A 91 -8.42 -10.77 -9.18
N LYS A 92 -9.75 -10.80 -9.32
CA LYS A 92 -10.37 -10.29 -10.55
C LYS A 92 -10.44 -8.76 -10.58
N SER A 93 -10.03 -8.22 -11.74
CA SER A 93 -10.16 -6.83 -12.14
C SER A 93 -11.13 -6.76 -13.32
N ASN A 94 -12.31 -6.17 -13.12
CA ASN A 94 -13.07 -5.57 -14.21
C ASN A 94 -12.47 -4.19 -14.51
N LYS A 95 -12.74 -3.62 -15.70
CA LYS A 95 -12.37 -2.23 -16.05
C LYS A 95 -12.57 -1.29 -14.86
N MET A 96 -11.46 -0.86 -14.25
CA MET A 96 -11.42 -0.03 -13.05
C MET A 96 -10.46 1.13 -13.32
N ASN A 97 -10.80 2.31 -12.79
CA ASN A 97 -9.95 3.49 -12.87
C ASN A 97 -8.91 3.41 -11.76
N ILE A 98 -7.71 3.92 -12.02
CA ILE A 98 -6.60 3.90 -11.06
C ILE A 98 -6.19 5.34 -10.77
N TYR A 99 -6.05 5.65 -9.49
CA TYR A 99 -5.55 6.92 -8.99
C TYR A 99 -4.39 6.68 -8.03
N TYR A 100 -3.58 7.70 -7.80
CA TYR A 100 -2.38 7.63 -6.98
C TYR A 100 -2.38 8.79 -5.99
N LEU A 101 -2.37 8.48 -4.71
CA LEU A 101 -2.33 9.45 -3.61
C LEU A 101 -0.91 9.56 -3.06
N THR A 102 -0.38 10.76 -2.89
CA THR A 102 0.96 10.99 -2.33
C THR A 102 1.07 12.32 -1.60
N TYR A 103 2.04 12.46 -0.70
CA TYR A 103 2.48 13.74 -0.11
C TYR A 103 3.93 14.12 -0.44
N ASP A 104 4.70 13.25 -1.12
CA ASP A 104 6.15 13.42 -1.34
C ASP A 104 6.61 13.10 -2.77
N ASP A 105 5.70 12.66 -3.63
CA ASP A 105 5.96 12.20 -4.99
C ASP A 105 7.00 11.04 -5.09
N GLN A 106 7.37 10.41 -3.97
CA GLN A 106 8.26 9.25 -3.90
C GLN A 106 7.50 7.96 -3.64
N VAL A 107 6.51 8.04 -2.76
CA VAL A 107 5.68 6.92 -2.34
C VAL A 107 4.23 7.27 -2.67
N TYR A 108 3.48 6.27 -3.14
CA TYR A 108 2.11 6.45 -3.56
C TYR A 108 1.23 5.35 -2.99
N ILE A 109 0.01 5.72 -2.62
CA ILE A 109 -1.08 4.78 -2.45
C ILE A 109 -1.81 4.69 -3.79
N GLN A 110 -1.69 3.56 -4.46
CA GLN A 110 -2.52 3.24 -5.61
C GLN A 110 -3.94 2.95 -5.12
N LEU A 111 -4.93 3.62 -5.68
CA LEU A 111 -6.35 3.48 -5.38
C LEU A 111 -7.05 2.93 -6.62
N ILE A 112 -7.75 1.81 -6.47
CA ILE A 112 -8.58 1.23 -7.52
C ILE A 112 -10.03 1.62 -7.30
N VAL A 113 -10.61 2.24 -8.31
CA VAL A 113 -11.92 2.86 -8.26
C VAL A 113 -12.87 2.16 -9.24
N ASP A 114 -14.08 1.87 -8.77
CA ASP A 114 -15.12 1.25 -9.58
C ASP A 114 -15.83 2.24 -10.52
N LYS A 115 -16.81 1.76 -11.28
CA LYS A 115 -17.59 2.60 -12.22
C LYS A 115 -18.47 3.66 -11.54
N ARG A 116 -18.68 3.56 -10.22
CA ARG A 116 -19.44 4.52 -9.41
C ARG A 116 -18.52 5.49 -8.70
N GLU A 117 -17.24 5.52 -9.10
CA GLU A 117 -16.20 6.35 -8.49
C GLU A 117 -15.91 6.00 -7.03
N ILE A 118 -16.24 4.77 -6.60
CA ILE A 118 -15.98 4.29 -5.25
C ILE A 118 -14.63 3.58 -5.19
N ILE A 119 -13.81 3.94 -4.19
CA ILE A 119 -12.55 3.26 -3.90
C ILE A 119 -12.85 1.86 -3.37
N THR A 120 -12.38 0.84 -4.08
CA THR A 120 -12.62 -0.57 -3.72
C THR A 120 -11.38 -1.30 -3.23
N LYS A 121 -10.20 -0.87 -3.70
CA LYS A 121 -8.91 -1.47 -3.34
C LYS A 121 -7.81 -0.42 -3.24
N ALA A 122 -6.79 -0.72 -2.46
CA ALA A 122 -5.59 0.11 -2.31
C ALA A 122 -4.32 -0.75 -2.26
N SER A 123 -3.20 -0.21 -2.71
CA SER A 123 -1.86 -0.81 -2.54
C SER A 123 -0.81 0.29 -2.41
N LEU A 124 0.36 -0.04 -1.88
CA LEU A 124 1.51 0.84 -1.75
C LEU A 124 2.45 0.66 -2.94
N VAL A 125 2.89 1.77 -3.49
CA VAL A 125 3.84 1.86 -4.62
C VAL A 125 5.02 2.72 -4.18
N LYS A 126 6.24 2.24 -4.43
CA LYS A 126 7.48 2.97 -4.20
C LYS A 126 8.27 3.02 -5.51
N GLY A 127 8.55 4.22 -6.01
CA GLY A 127 9.11 4.39 -7.36
C GLY A 127 8.25 3.72 -8.43
N THR A 128 8.82 2.74 -9.14
CA THR A 128 8.14 2.02 -10.23
C THR A 128 7.52 0.69 -9.85
N LYS A 129 7.55 0.32 -8.55
CA LYS A 129 7.14 -1.01 -8.08
C LYS A 129 6.00 -0.94 -7.07
N ILE A 130 5.02 -1.83 -7.23
CA ILE A 130 4.02 -2.12 -6.19
C ILE A 130 4.74 -2.95 -5.11
N VAL A 131 4.79 -2.43 -3.88
CA VAL A 131 5.52 -3.04 -2.76
C VAL A 131 4.62 -3.68 -1.72
N SER A 132 3.31 -3.40 -1.75
CA SER A 132 2.34 -4.11 -0.90
C SER A 132 1.41 -5.00 -1.70
N ASN A 133 0.78 -5.93 -0.99
CA ASN A 133 -0.41 -6.59 -1.50
C ASN A 133 -1.53 -5.58 -1.79
N MET A 134 -2.46 -6.02 -2.63
CA MET A 134 -3.73 -5.34 -2.85
C MET A 134 -4.61 -5.53 -1.61
N PHE A 135 -5.03 -4.43 -0.98
CA PHE A 135 -5.96 -4.44 0.13
C PHE A 135 -7.36 -4.00 -0.32
N HIS A 136 -8.40 -4.68 0.14
CA HIS A 136 -9.78 -4.25 -0.03
C HIS A 136 -10.11 -3.12 0.94
N VAL A 137 -10.64 -2.03 0.41
CA VAL A 137 -11.13 -0.88 1.20
C VAL A 137 -12.60 -1.16 1.55
N PRO A 138 -12.94 -1.33 2.85
CA PRO A 138 -14.24 -1.87 3.25
C PRO A 138 -15.38 -0.85 3.25
N CYS A 139 -15.10 0.43 3.08
CA CYS A 139 -16.12 1.48 3.07
C CYS A 139 -16.31 2.05 1.67
N SER A 140 -17.49 2.61 1.43
CA SER A 140 -17.79 3.35 0.20
C SER A 140 -17.31 4.80 0.33
N ILE A 141 -16.14 5.11 -0.23
CA ILE A 141 -15.63 6.48 -0.37
C ILE A 141 -15.60 6.84 -1.85
N ASN A 142 -16.24 7.96 -2.20
CA ASN A 142 -16.15 8.52 -3.54
C ASN A 142 -14.81 9.26 -3.71
N ILE A 143 -14.12 9.03 -4.83
CA ILE A 143 -12.81 9.64 -5.12
C ILE A 143 -12.88 11.17 -5.17
N ASN A 144 -14.01 11.74 -5.59
CA ASN A 144 -14.23 13.19 -5.68
C ASN A 144 -14.44 13.85 -4.31
N GLU A 145 -14.71 13.07 -3.25
CA GLU A 145 -14.84 13.55 -1.86
C GLU A 145 -13.63 13.14 -1.00
N PHE A 146 -12.64 12.48 -1.61
CA PHE A 146 -11.56 11.82 -0.89
C PHE A 146 -10.61 12.78 -0.15
N LEU A 147 -10.34 13.94 -0.74
CA LEU A 147 -9.54 15.03 -0.15
C LEU A 147 -10.39 16.27 0.12
N VAL A 148 -10.10 16.99 1.20
CA VAL A 148 -10.77 18.26 1.56
C VAL A 148 -9.73 19.38 1.69
N LYS A 149 -10.07 20.60 1.26
CA LYS A 149 -9.18 21.76 1.37
C LYS A 149 -9.17 22.32 2.78
#